data_AF-A0A7Y0L7S8-F1
#
_entry.id   AF-A0A7Y0L7S8-F1
#
_cell.length_a   1.000
_cell.length_b   1.000
_cell.length_c   1.000
_cell.angle_alpha   90.00
_cell.angle_beta   90.00
_cell.angle_gamma   90.00
#
_symmetry.space_group_name_H-M   'P 1'
#
loop_
_entity.id
_entity.type
_entity.pdbx_description
1 polymer ?
#
loop_
_entity_poly.entity_id
_entity_poly.type
_entity_poly.pdbx_seq_one_letter_code
_entity_poly.pdbx_strand_id
1 'polypeptide(L)'
;MTTLRRWECEGKLFRKQTGGGHGRYDLAKLGPERVRSTSDMTRKTLADARVSSHDQNEDLERQTQQLARYWARQGGTLEVVADPRSGMNYHKKGL
;
A
#
# COMPACT_ATOMS: atom_id res chain seq x y z
N MET A 1 26.32 3.18 -21.10
CA MET A 1 25.48 2.03 -21.51
C MET A 1 25.07 1.29 -20.25
N THR A 2 23.78 1.10 -19.97
CA THR A 2 23.30 0.50 -18.71
C THR A 2 23.25 -1.03 -18.80
N THR A 3 23.47 -1.73 -17.68
CA THR A 3 23.51 -3.21 -17.59
C THR A 3 22.26 -3.87 -18.18
N LEU A 4 21.08 -3.28 -17.98
CA LEU A 4 19.81 -3.78 -18.51
C LEU A 4 19.76 -3.81 -20.05
N ARG A 5 20.33 -2.80 -20.73
CA ARG A 5 20.37 -2.78 -22.20
C ARG A 5 21.32 -3.82 -22.78
N ARG A 6 22.41 -4.14 -22.07
CA ARG A 6 23.32 -5.23 -22.48
C ARG A 6 22.64 -6.59 -22.38
N TRP A 7 21.91 -6.85 -21.29
CA TRP A 7 21.14 -8.08 -21.13
C TRP A 7 20.01 -8.24 -22.13
N GLU A 8 19.44 -7.13 -22.62
CA GLU A 8 18.49 -7.14 -23.73
C GLU A 8 19.15 -7.54 -25.06
N CYS A 9 20.31 -6.98 -25.40
CA CYS A 9 21.07 -7.37 -26.59
C CYS A 9 21.57 -8.82 -26.54
N GLU A 10 21.90 -9.31 -25.34
CA GLU A 10 22.32 -10.70 -25.09
C GLU A 10 21.14 -11.69 -25.02
N GLY A 11 19.89 -11.21 -25.13
CA GLY A 11 18.69 -12.05 -25.08
C GLY A 11 18.33 -12.61 -23.70
N LYS A 12 19.00 -12.14 -22.64
CA LYS A 12 18.76 -12.58 -21.25
C LYS A 12 17.51 -11.95 -20.64
N LEU A 13 17.08 -10.80 -21.16
CA LEU A 13 15.94 -10.05 -20.64
C LEU A 13 15.15 -9.41 -21.80
N PHE A 14 13.83 -9.44 -21.72
CA PHE A 14 12.96 -8.83 -22.74
C PHE A 14 12.22 -7.62 -22.16
N ARG A 15 12.25 -6.50 -22.88
CA ARG A 15 11.42 -5.34 -22.54
C ARG A 15 10.00 -5.53 -23.08
N LYS A 16 9.00 -5.16 -22.29
CA LYS A 16 7.62 -4.98 -22.75
C LYS A 16 7.40 -3.49 -23.01
N GLN A 17 7.02 -3.12 -24.23
CA GLN A 17 6.64 -1.75 -24.53
C GLN A 17 5.26 -1.45 -23.94
N THR A 18 5.16 -0.30 -23.29
CA THR A 18 3.88 0.30 -22.90
C THR A 18 3.40 1.25 -23.98
N GLY A 19 2.09 1.55 -24.03
CA GLY A 19 1.51 2.44 -25.05
C GLY A 19 2.12 3.86 -25.09
N GLY A 20 2.87 4.26 -24.06
CA GLY A 20 3.61 5.51 -24.01
C GLY A 20 5.08 5.43 -24.46
N GLY A 21 5.50 4.39 -25.19
CA GLY A 21 6.85 4.27 -25.75
C GLY A 21 7.95 3.86 -24.76
N HIS A 22 7.66 3.83 -23.46
CA HIS A 22 8.59 3.38 -22.44
C HIS A 22 8.61 1.84 -22.35
N GLY A 23 9.82 1.27 -22.34
CA GLY A 23 10.04 -0.15 -22.07
C GLY A 23 10.01 -0.45 -20.58
N ARG A 24 9.26 -1.47 -20.17
CA ARG A 24 9.24 -2.01 -18.81
C ARG A 24 9.85 -3.41 -18.80
N TYR A 25 10.59 -3.73 -17.75
CA TYR A 25 11.13 -5.07 -17.51
C TYR A 25 10.30 -5.78 -16.44
N ASP A 26 10.17 -7.09 -16.58
CA ASP A 26 9.52 -7.91 -15.58
C ASP A 26 10.44 -8.05 -14.35
N LEU A 27 9.97 -7.56 -13.20
CA LEU A 27 10.71 -7.63 -11.95
C LEU A 27 10.91 -9.09 -11.50
N ALA A 28 10.00 -10.01 -11.83
CA ALA A 28 10.14 -11.41 -11.49
C ALA A 28 11.35 -12.06 -12.19
N LYS A 29 11.74 -11.55 -13.35
CA LYS A 29 12.93 -11.99 -14.09
C LYS A 29 14.23 -11.35 -13.60
N LEU A 30 14.14 -10.23 -12.88
CA LEU A 30 15.29 -9.46 -12.40
C LEU A 30 15.70 -9.82 -10.97
N GLY A 31 14.74 -10.21 -10.15
CA GLY A 31 14.94 -10.56 -8.75
C GLY A 31 13.71 -11.26 -8.22
N PRO A 32 13.52 -12.55 -8.53
CA PRO A 32 12.35 -13.32 -8.08
C PRO A 32 12.19 -13.27 -6.56
N GLU A 33 13.28 -13.19 -5.80
CA GLU A 33 13.29 -13.00 -4.35
C GLU A 33 12.68 -11.65 -3.89
N ARG A 34 12.70 -10.64 -4.75
CA ARG A 34 12.09 -9.32 -4.50
C ARG A 34 10.61 -9.31 -4.86
N VAL A 35 10.17 -10.25 -5.69
CA VAL A 35 8.77 -10.43 -6.06
C VAL A 35 8.18 -11.48 -5.13
N ARG A 36 7.60 -11.01 -4.02
CA ARG A 36 6.94 -11.90 -3.06
C ARG A 36 5.81 -12.67 -3.73
N SER A 37 5.88 -13.99 -3.68
CA SER A 37 4.86 -14.89 -4.20
C SER A 37 3.49 -14.55 -3.63
N THR A 38 2.47 -14.54 -4.49
CA THR A 38 1.05 -14.39 -4.11
C THR A 38 0.53 -15.58 -3.30
N SER A 39 1.31 -16.66 -3.16
CA SER A 39 0.99 -17.88 -2.42
C SER A 39 1.04 -17.72 -0.90
N ASP A 40 1.59 -16.62 -0.37
CA ASP A 40 1.48 -16.31 1.06
C ASP A 40 0.06 -15.83 1.37
N MET A 41 -0.88 -16.78 1.41
CA MET A 41 -2.32 -16.57 1.63
C MET A 41 -2.67 -16.14 3.07
N THR A 42 -1.69 -16.11 3.98
CA THR A 42 -1.83 -15.69 5.38
C THR A 42 -1.37 -14.25 5.60
N ARG A 43 -1.78 -13.32 4.72
CA ARG A 43 -1.50 -11.89 4.94
C ARG A 43 -2.63 -11.26 5.73
N LYS A 44 -2.25 -10.57 6.81
CA LYS A 44 -3.14 -9.63 7.49
C LYS A 44 -3.21 -8.35 6.66
N THR A 45 -4.41 -7.89 6.35
CA THR A 45 -4.61 -6.56 5.80
C THR A 45 -4.65 -5.57 6.95
N LEU A 46 -3.82 -4.53 6.89
CA LEU A 46 -3.87 -3.42 7.83
C LEU A 46 -4.67 -2.27 7.20
N ALA A 47 -5.70 -1.79 7.89
CA ALA A 47 -6.37 -0.54 7.54
C ALA A 47 -6.07 0.52 8.61
N ASP A 48 -5.91 1.76 8.15
CA ASP A 48 -5.63 2.91 8.99
C ASP A 48 -6.80 3.88 8.89
N ALA A 49 -7.43 4.20 10.03
CA ALA A 49 -8.52 5.15 10.13
C ALA A 49 -8.05 6.34 10.99
N ARG A 50 -8.25 7.56 10.48
CA ARG A 50 -7.77 8.79 11.12
C ARG A 50 -8.80 9.90 11.04
N VAL A 51 -8.91 10.67 12.12
CA VAL A 51 -9.69 11.91 12.17
C VAL A 51 -8.82 13.08 12.62
N SER A 52 -9.16 14.28 12.16
CA SER A 52 -8.39 15.51 12.41
C SER A 52 -8.73 16.22 13.72
N SER A 53 -9.89 15.91 14.30
CA SER A 53 -10.33 16.47 15.58
C SER A 53 -10.92 15.38 16.47
N HIS A 54 -10.80 15.56 17.78
CA HIS A 54 -11.36 14.66 18.77
C HIS A 54 -12.90 14.65 18.75
N ASP A 55 -13.52 15.77 18.36
CA ASP A 55 -14.96 15.90 18.21
C ASP A 55 -15.53 14.99 17.10
N GLN A 56 -14.66 14.41 16.26
CA GLN A 56 -15.03 13.50 15.17
C GLN A 56 -14.88 12.02 15.56
N ASN A 57 -14.88 11.70 16.85
CA ASN A 57 -14.70 10.32 17.32
C ASN A 57 -15.82 9.37 16.83
N GLU A 58 -17.06 9.85 16.76
CA GLU A 58 -18.18 9.07 16.19
C GLU A 58 -17.97 8.77 14.69
N ASP A 59 -17.40 9.72 13.95
CA ASP A 59 -17.04 9.52 12.54
C ASP A 59 -15.90 8.50 12.38
N LEU A 60 -14.93 8.48 13.31
CA LEU A 60 -13.84 7.49 13.33
C LEU A 60 -14.36 6.07 13.55
N GLU A 61 -15.29 5.91 14.50
CA GLU A 61 -15.96 4.62 14.74
C GLU A 61 -16.77 4.17 13.53
N ARG A 62 -17.51 5.09 12.89
CA ARG A 62 -18.27 4.79 11.66
C ARG A 62 -17.36 4.33 10.52
N GLN A 63 -16.23 5.02 10.29
CA GLN A 63 -15.26 4.65 9.26
C GLN A 63 -14.63 3.29 9.53
N THR A 64 -14.26 3.02 10.79
CA THR A 64 -13.72 1.73 11.24
C THR A 64 -14.70 0.59 10.98
N GLN A 65 -15.97 0.77 11.33
CA GLN A 65 -17.02 -0.23 11.07
C GLN A 65 -17.26 -0.44 9.57
N GLN A 66 -17.20 0.61 8.76
CA GLN A 66 -17.37 0.51 7.32
C GLN A 66 -16.23 -0.28 6.66
N LEU A 67 -14.98 -0.02 7.08
CA LEU A 67 -13.80 -0.77 6.64
C LEU A 67 -13.88 -2.25 7.04
N ALA A 68 -14.26 -2.53 8.29
CA ALA A 68 -14.46 -3.88 8.77
C ALA A 68 -15.54 -4.63 7.97
N ARG A 69 -16.69 -3.99 7.69
CA ARG A 69 -17.77 -4.59 6.89
C ARG A 69 -17.37 -4.84 5.45
N TYR A 70 -16.64 -3.91 4.84
CA TYR A 70 -16.14 -4.08 3.47
C TYR A 70 -15.17 -5.26 3.38
N TRP A 71 -14.24 -5.36 4.32
CA TRP A 71 -13.23 -6.42 4.31
C TRP A 71 -13.77 -7.79 4.73
N ALA A 72 -14.74 -7.83 5.65
CA ALA A 72 -15.44 -9.06 6.01
C ALA A 72 -16.10 -9.73 4.80
N ARG A 73 -16.61 -8.95 3.83
CA ARG A 73 -17.15 -9.46 2.57
C ARG A 73 -16.09 -10.04 1.63
N GLN A 74 -14.83 -9.62 1.78
CA GLN A 74 -13.70 -10.11 0.99
C GLN A 74 -13.06 -11.38 1.59
N GLY A 75 -13.54 -11.85 2.75
CA GLY A 75 -13.10 -13.11 3.36
C GLY A 75 -11.70 -13.09 3.98
N GLY A 76 -11.13 -11.90 4.22
CA GLY A 76 -9.79 -11.74 4.78
C GLY A 76 -9.77 -11.25 6.22
N THR A 77 -8.65 -11.47 6.91
CA THR A 77 -8.38 -10.85 8.22
C THR A 77 -7.99 -9.38 8.06
N LEU A 78 -8.77 -8.48 8.65
CA LEU A 78 -8.50 -7.05 8.73
C LEU A 78 -8.09 -6.68 10.15
N GLU A 79 -6.98 -5.96 10.28
CA GLU A 79 -6.59 -5.26 11.51
C GLU A 79 -6.76 -3.76 11.24
N VAL A 80 -7.58 -3.08 12.04
CA VAL A 80 -7.78 -1.62 11.92
C VAL A 80 -7.03 -0.92 13.04
N VAL A 81 -6.14 -0.01 12.65
CA VAL A 81 -5.48 0.91 13.57
C VAL A 81 -6.23 2.23 13.52
N ALA A 82 -6.73 2.67 14.68
CA ALA A 82 -7.43 3.94 14.82
C ALA A 82 -6.54 4.91 15.62
N ASP A 83 -6.17 6.04 15.01
CA ASP A 83 -5.38 7.10 15.66
C ASP A 83 -6.22 8.38 15.77
N PRO A 84 -6.75 8.70 16.97
CA PRO A 84 -7.37 9.99 17.24
C PRO A 84 -6.27 11.03 17.43
N ARG A 85 -5.72 11.55 16.32
CA ARG A 85 -4.78 12.67 16.40
C ARG A 85 -5.56 13.95 16.66
N SER A 86 -5.59 14.38 17.92
CA SER A 86 -5.94 15.76 18.26
C SER A 86 -5.08 16.68 17.40
N GLY A 87 -5.70 17.49 16.54
CA GLY A 87 -5.02 18.60 15.88
C GLY A 87 -4.20 19.43 16.87
N MET A 88 -3.21 20.15 16.34
CA MET A 88 -2.31 21.00 17.11
C MET A 88 -3.11 21.83 18.12
N ASN A 89 -2.83 21.66 19.42
CA ASN A 89 -3.60 22.32 20.47
C ASN A 89 -3.18 23.80 20.56
N TYR A 90 -3.87 24.66 19.81
CA TYR A 90 -3.61 26.10 19.71
C TYR A 90 -3.79 26.86 21.04
N HIS A 91 -4.32 26.20 22.09
CA HIS A 91 -4.45 26.76 23.44
C HIS A 91 -3.26 26.46 24.37
N LYS A 92 -2.19 25.80 23.88
CA LYS A 92 -0.95 25.70 24.66
C LYS A 92 -0.33 27.09 24.83
N LYS A 93 -0.38 27.62 26.05
CA LYS A 93 0.38 28.83 26.41
C LYS A 93 1.87 28.54 26.21
N GLY A 94 2.48 29.19 25.22
CA GLY A 94 3.90 29.04 24.88
C GLY A 94 4.24 28.89 23.39
N LEU A 95 3.26 29.01 22.48
CA LEU A 95 3.51 29.40 21.08
C LEU A 95 3.35 30.91 20.91
#